data_AF-A0A7G9L1W5-F1
#
_entry.id   AF-A0A7G9L1W5-F1
#
_cell.length_a   1.000
_cell.length_b   1.000
_cell.length_c   1.000
_cell.angle_alpha   90.00
_cell.angle_beta   90.00
_cell.angle_gamma   90.00
#
_symmetry.space_group_name_H-M   'P 1'
#
loop_
_entity.id
_entity.type
_entity.pdbx_description
1 polymer ?
#
loop_
_entity_poly.entity_id
_entity_poly.type
_entity_poly.pdbx_seq_one_letter_code
_entity_poly.pdbx_strand_id
1 'polypeptide(L)'
;MTKGKANKRQASAKQPSTKDTALEMLRRDGGATLDEIVEATGWLRHSARAAFTGLRKKGFTIDKRKVDGATRYSIRAEPVA
;
A
#
# COMPACT_ATOMS: atom_id res chain seq x y z
N MET A 1 6.42 19.39 23.00
CA MET A 1 5.60 19.41 21.77
C MET A 1 5.13 17.99 21.47
N THR A 2 3.87 17.69 21.77
CA THR A 2 3.26 16.36 21.61
C THR A 2 2.93 16.10 20.13
N LYS A 3 3.57 15.10 19.52
CA LYS A 3 3.27 14.71 18.14
C LYS A 3 1.97 13.89 18.12
N GLY A 4 0.86 14.58 17.82
CA GLY A 4 -0.47 14.02 17.74
C GLY A 4 -0.58 12.86 16.75
N LYS A 5 -1.13 11.73 17.23
CA LYS A 5 -1.57 10.59 16.43
C LYS A 5 -2.62 11.04 15.41
N ALA A 6 -2.31 10.95 14.12
CA ALA A 6 -3.27 11.17 13.04
C ALA A 6 -4.25 9.97 12.93
N ASN A 7 -5.31 10.00 13.74
CA ASN A 7 -6.49 9.16 13.57
C ASN A 7 -7.40 9.79 12.50
N LYS A 8 -7.23 9.45 11.22
CA LYS A 8 -8.16 9.90 10.17
C LYS A 8 -9.22 8.82 9.92
N ARG A 9 -10.25 8.82 10.78
CA ARG A 9 -11.59 8.37 10.42
C ARG A 9 -12.11 9.34 9.34
N GLN A 10 -11.99 9.00 8.07
CA GLN A 10 -12.76 9.68 7.02
C GLN A 10 -13.33 8.63 6.08
N ALA A 11 -14.55 8.21 6.41
CA ALA A 11 -15.54 7.77 5.46
C ALA A 11 -16.19 9.04 4.89
N SER A 12 -16.12 9.24 3.57
CA SER A 12 -17.16 9.87 2.70
C SER A 12 -16.59 10.16 1.31
N ALA A 13 -17.28 9.64 0.29
CA ALA A 13 -17.21 9.99 -1.14
C ALA A 13 -15.90 9.73 -1.90
N LYS A 14 -15.84 8.55 -2.56
CA LYS A 14 -15.45 8.26 -3.97
C LYS A 14 -14.50 9.22 -4.71
N GLN A 15 -13.49 9.78 -4.05
CA GLN A 15 -12.25 10.19 -4.69
C GLN A 15 -11.39 8.92 -4.82
N PRO A 16 -10.73 8.64 -5.96
CA PRO A 16 -9.76 7.57 -5.99
C PRO A 16 -8.67 7.95 -5.00
N SER A 17 -8.73 7.36 -3.80
CA SER A 17 -7.73 7.64 -2.79
C SER A 17 -6.41 7.20 -3.40
N THR A 18 -5.34 7.97 -3.25
CA THR A 18 -4.00 7.49 -3.63
C THR A 18 -3.67 6.11 -3.03
N LYS A 19 -4.38 5.73 -1.96
CA LYS A 19 -4.41 4.39 -1.38
C LYS A 19 -5.05 3.32 -2.28
N ASP A 20 -6.18 3.63 -2.92
CA ASP A 20 -6.86 2.72 -3.83
C ASP A 20 -6.01 2.47 -5.08
N THR A 21 -5.34 3.51 -5.61
CA THR A 21 -4.36 3.36 -6.71
C THR A 21 -3.23 2.41 -6.33
N ALA A 22 -2.58 2.60 -5.17
CA ALA A 22 -1.54 1.67 -4.70
C ALA A 22 -2.09 0.25 -4.48
N LEU A 23 -3.31 0.12 -3.96
CA LEU A 23 -3.94 -1.18 -3.74
C LEU A 23 -4.20 -1.90 -5.07
N GLU A 24 -4.70 -1.19 -6.08
CA GLU A 24 -4.95 -1.71 -7.42
C GLU A 24 -3.65 -2.13 -8.11
N MET A 25 -2.59 -1.33 -7.97
CA MET A 25 -1.24 -1.69 -8.45
C MET A 25 -0.69 -2.95 -7.78
N LEU A 26 -0.90 -3.10 -6.46
CA LEU A 26 -0.50 -4.28 -5.71
C LEU A 26 -1.38 -5.51 -6.03
N ARG A 27 -2.67 -5.30 -6.34
CA ARG A 27 -3.63 -6.33 -6.76
C ARG A 27 -3.31 -6.90 -8.13
N ARG A 28 -2.72 -6.11 -9.02
CA ARG A 28 -2.34 -6.55 -10.36
C ARG A 28 -1.37 -7.73 -10.26
N ASP A 29 -1.52 -8.73 -11.14
CA ASP A 29 -0.78 -10.01 -11.14
C ASP A 29 0.77 -9.87 -11.06
N GLY A 30 1.30 -8.73 -11.52
CA GLY A 30 2.74 -8.44 -11.44
C GLY A 30 3.20 -7.86 -10.10
N GLY A 31 2.31 -7.29 -9.28
CA GLY A 31 2.67 -6.41 -8.17
C GLY A 31 3.37 -5.12 -8.63
N ALA A 32 3.77 -4.30 -7.68
CA ALA A 32 4.49 -3.06 -7.91
C ALA A 32 5.68 -2.90 -6.96
N THR A 33 6.73 -2.25 -7.43
CA THR A 33 7.88 -1.89 -6.59
C THR A 33 7.55 -0.72 -5.69
N LEU A 34 8.36 -0.53 -4.65
CA LEU A 34 8.21 0.62 -3.76
C LEU A 34 8.32 1.94 -4.53
N ASP A 35 9.18 2.01 -5.54
CA ASP A 35 9.42 3.21 -6.33
C ASP A 35 8.24 3.53 -7.26
N GLU A 36 7.70 2.51 -7.96
CA GLU A 36 6.48 2.67 -8.77
C GLU A 36 5.28 3.13 -7.93
N ILE A 37 5.13 2.59 -6.71
CA ILE A 37 4.06 3.00 -5.81
C ILE A 37 4.28 4.44 -5.34
N VAL A 38 5.51 4.81 -5.02
CA VAL A 38 5.88 6.18 -4.63
C VAL A 38 5.60 7.17 -5.76
N GLU A 39 5.97 6.83 -7.00
CA GLU A 39 5.76 7.66 -8.18
C GLU A 39 4.27 7.83 -8.49
N ALA A 40 3.49 6.74 -8.50
CA ALA A 40 2.07 6.78 -8.80
C ALA A 40 1.21 7.44 -7.70
N THR A 41 1.63 7.35 -6.43
CA THR A 41 0.87 7.90 -5.30
C THR A 41 1.39 9.24 -4.78
N GLY A 42 2.61 9.63 -5.14
CA GLY A 42 3.34 10.74 -4.54
C GLY A 42 3.73 10.50 -3.08
N TRP A 43 3.72 9.26 -2.59
CA TRP A 43 4.08 8.97 -1.20
C TRP A 43 5.59 8.89 -0.97
N LEU A 44 6.02 9.13 0.26
CA LEU A 44 7.38 8.80 0.68
C LEU A 44 7.55 7.28 0.82
N ARG A 45 8.76 6.77 0.57
CA ARG A 45 9.11 5.33 0.71
C ARG A 45 8.71 4.74 2.07
N HIS A 46 8.87 5.50 3.15
CA HIS A 46 8.48 5.04 4.50
C HIS A 46 6.96 5.03 4.71
N SER A 47 6.21 5.92 4.04
CA SER A 47 4.75 5.96 4.07
C SER A 47 4.14 4.77 3.32
N ALA A 48 4.69 4.41 2.16
CA ALA A 48 4.28 3.21 1.43
C ALA A 48 4.51 1.93 2.26
N ARG A 49 5.66 1.82 2.96
CA ARG A 49 5.91 0.70 3.90
C ARG A 49 4.90 0.66 5.05
N ALA A 50 4.52 1.82 5.60
CA ALA A 50 3.49 1.90 6.62
C ALA A 50 2.12 1.44 6.07
N ALA A 51 1.79 1.78 4.82
CA ALA A 51 0.57 1.33 4.15
C ALA A 51 0.54 -0.21 4.01
N PHE A 52 1.64 -0.84 3.57
CA PHE A 52 1.72 -2.31 3.47
C PHE A 52 1.52 -3.01 4.82
N THR A 53 2.05 -2.40 5.88
CA THR A 53 1.86 -2.91 7.25
C THR A 53 0.38 -2.81 7.66
N GLY A 54 -0.29 -1.71 7.29
CA GLY A 54 -1.73 -1.56 7.48
C GLY A 54 -2.56 -2.59 6.70
N LEU A 55 -2.18 -2.91 5.46
CA LEU A 55 -2.83 -3.92 4.64
C LEU A 55 -2.67 -5.33 5.23
N ARG A 56 -1.46 -5.69 5.68
CA ARG A 56 -1.25 -6.97 6.39
C ARG A 56 -2.11 -7.09 7.64
N LYS A 57 -2.28 -6.00 8.40
CA LYS A 57 -3.18 -5.96 9.57
C LYS A 57 -4.65 -6.11 9.22
N LYS A 58 -5.05 -5.70 8.01
CA LYS A 58 -6.41 -5.90 7.49
C LYS A 58 -6.65 -7.31 6.94
N GLY A 59 -5.63 -8.18 6.96
CA GLY A 59 -5.72 -9.56 6.47
C GLY A 59 -5.31 -9.74 5.00
N PHE A 60 -4.79 -8.70 4.34
CA PHE A 60 -4.20 -8.85 3.01
C PHE A 60 -2.86 -9.59 3.11
N THR A 61 -2.69 -10.63 2.30
CA THR A 61 -1.41 -11.32 2.16
C THR A 61 -0.58 -10.61 1.11
N ILE A 62 0.43 -9.86 1.56
CA ILE A 62 1.39 -9.20 0.68
C ILE A 62 2.64 -10.06 0.55
N ASP A 63 2.93 -10.49 -0.68
CA ASP A 63 4.17 -11.16 -1.05
C ASP A 63 5.25 -10.12 -1.36
N LYS A 64 6.50 -10.46 -1.07
CA LYS A 64 7.66 -9.59 -1.28
C LYS A 64 8.71 -10.39 -2.05
N ARG A 65 8.80 -10.14 -3.36
CA ARG A 65 9.81 -10.76 -4.22
C ARG A 65 10.93 -9.78 -4.50
N LYS A 66 12.18 -10.25 -4.45
CA LYS A 66 13.32 -9.49 -4.96
C LYS A 66 13.53 -9.88 -6.42
N VAL A 67 13.43 -8.92 -7.34
CA VAL A 67 13.63 -9.11 -8.78
C VAL A 67 14.68 -8.09 -9.21
N ASP A 68 15.80 -8.55 -9.77
CA ASP A 68 16.89 -7.70 -10.28
C ASP A 68 17.37 -6.60 -9.31
N GLY A 69 17.48 -6.95 -8.02
CA GLY A 69 17.90 -6.00 -6.98
C GLY A 69 16.77 -5.11 -6.42
N ALA A 70 15.64 -5.00 -7.10
CA ALA A 70 14.46 -4.26 -6.65
C ALA A 70 13.52 -5.15 -5.82
N THR A 71 12.86 -4.54 -4.83
CA THR A 71 11.83 -5.22 -4.03
C THR A 71 10.45 -4.93 -4.64
N ARG A 72 9.79 -5.99 -5.10
CA ARG A 72 8.44 -5.94 -5.66
C ARG A 72 7.45 -6.50 -4.65
N TYR A 73 6.33 -5.81 -4.50
CA TYR A 73 5.24 -6.15 -3.58
C TYR A 73 4.01 -6.53 -4.40
N SER A 74 3.35 -7.64 -4.06
CA SER A 74 2.09 -8.06 -4.69
C SER A 74 1.11 -8.57 -3.65
N ILE A 75 -0.19 -8.38 -3.87
CA ILE A 75 -1.24 -9.00 -3.05
C ILE A 75 -1.46 -10.41 -3.58
N ARG A 76 -1.14 -11.42 -2.77
CA ARG A 76 -1.33 -12.83 -3.10
C ARG A 76 -2.69 -13.35 -2.67
N ALA A 77 -3.22 -12.83 -1.58
CA ALA A 77 -4.54 -13.17 -1.10
C ALA A 77 -5.18 -11.95 -0.47
N GLU A 78 -6.45 -11.77 -0.78
CA GLU A 78 -7.29 -10.77 -0.16
C GLU A 78 -7.88 -11.33 1.13
N PRO A 79 -8.14 -10.50 2.14
CA PRO A 79 -8.91 -10.96 3.29
C PRO A 79 -10.27 -11.40 2.79
N VAL A 80 -10.57 -12.68 2.94
CA VAL A 80 -11.94 -13.19 2.87
C VAL A 80 -12.71 -12.50 4.00
N ALA A 81 -13.66 -11.63 3.62
CA ALA A 81 -14.50 -10.90 4.53
C ALA A 81 -15.49 -11.83 5.25
#